data_AF-A0AAN5VRR3-F1
#
_entry.id   AF-A0AAN5VRR3-F1
#
_cell.length_a   1.000
_cell.length_b   1.000
_cell.length_c   1.000
_cell.angle_alpha   90.00
_cell.angle_beta   90.00
_cell.angle_gamma   90.00
#
_symmetry.space_group_name_H-M   'P 1'
#
loop_
_entity.id
_entity.type
_entity.pdbx_description
1 polymer ?
#
loop_
_entity_poly.entity_id
_entity_poly.type
_entity_poly.pdbx_seq_one_letter_code
_entity_poly.pdbx_strand_id
1 'polypeptide(L)'
;MARPPELPIRGEEDYFQKLVKEINPYLQSLNIELNFKGYKNTVKEYGEVDSKDYNKLWELSRDFNMWGEYFTNMQAVIEKLYLDAEVTEKEVFAIASETADVKSVNRGDRFANREASVVETRKNKNSLKAFLKVIESKIDFSYKCHHHCKSTCNCLKLPNSNFS
;
A
#
# COMPACT_ATOMS: atom_id res chain seq x y z
N MET A 1 -7.96 19.47 -15.39
CA MET A 1 -8.21 18.02 -15.23
C MET A 1 -9.04 17.82 -13.97
N ALA A 2 -10.07 16.98 -14.01
CA ALA A 2 -10.84 16.66 -12.81
C ALA A 2 -9.91 15.96 -11.80
N ARG A 3 -9.83 16.48 -10.57
CA ARG A 3 -9.08 15.84 -9.49
C ARG A 3 -9.95 14.76 -8.86
N PRO A 4 -9.40 13.57 -8.57
CA PRO A 4 -10.14 12.58 -7.80
C PRO A 4 -10.50 13.14 -6.42
N PRO A 5 -11.59 12.66 -5.79
CA PRO A 5 -12.01 13.11 -4.47
C PRO A 5 -10.92 12.77 -3.43
N GLU A 6 -10.60 13.74 -2.56
CA GLU A 6 -9.58 13.56 -1.53
C GLU A 6 -10.01 12.59 -0.43
N LEU A 7 -11.31 12.59 -0.08
CA LEU A 7 -11.90 11.77 0.99
C LEU A 7 -13.07 10.93 0.45
N PRO A 8 -12.81 9.93 -0.41
CA PRO A 8 -13.83 9.16 -1.10
C PRO A 8 -14.71 8.30 -0.18
N ILE A 9 -14.24 7.96 1.03
CA ILE A 9 -15.00 7.13 1.96
C ILE A 9 -15.77 8.04 2.90
N ARG A 10 -17.07 8.20 2.61
CA ARG A 10 -18.01 8.99 3.43
C ARG A 10 -17.60 10.44 3.66
N GLY A 11 -16.65 10.98 2.88
CA GLY A 11 -16.11 12.32 3.10
C GLY A 11 -15.10 12.43 4.25
N GLU A 12 -14.68 11.30 4.85
CA GLU A 12 -13.89 11.29 6.09
C GLU A 12 -12.48 10.75 5.91
N GLU A 13 -12.28 9.76 5.03
CA GLU A 13 -10.98 9.10 4.88
C GLU A 13 -10.63 8.77 3.42
N ASP A 14 -9.34 8.75 3.14
CA ASP A 14 -8.81 8.23 1.89
C ASP A 14 -8.61 6.70 1.95
N TYR A 15 -8.62 6.06 0.78
CA TYR A 15 -8.52 4.60 0.67
C TYR A 15 -7.22 4.04 1.27
N PHE A 16 -6.12 4.77 1.16
CA PHE A 16 -4.83 4.34 1.68
C PHE A 16 -4.82 4.41 3.21
N GLN A 17 -5.28 5.51 3.79
CA GLN A 17 -5.42 5.67 5.23
C GLN A 17 -6.35 4.62 5.85
N LYS A 18 -7.46 4.28 5.19
CA LYS A 18 -8.34 3.20 5.64
C LYS A 18 -7.58 1.88 5.80
N LEU A 19 -6.89 1.46 4.73
CA LEU A 19 -6.17 0.17 4.73
C LEU A 19 -5.00 0.16 5.71
N VAL A 20 -4.32 1.30 5.88
CA VAL A 20 -3.31 1.47 6.93
C VAL A 20 -3.92 1.24 8.31
N LYS A 21 -5.07 1.87 8.63
CA LYS A 21 -5.75 1.67 9.92
C LYS A 21 -6.18 0.22 10.13
N GLU A 22 -6.65 -0.46 9.10
CA GLU A 22 -7.10 -1.85 9.18
C GLU A 22 -5.95 -2.83 9.41
N ILE A 23 -4.78 -2.60 8.81
CA ILE A 23 -3.64 -3.51 8.94
C ILE A 23 -2.71 -3.20 10.12
N ASN A 24 -2.71 -1.95 10.58
CA ASN A 24 -1.81 -1.50 11.65
C ASN A 24 -1.88 -2.34 12.94
N PRO A 25 -3.06 -2.78 13.45
CA PRO A 25 -3.12 -3.65 14.62
C PRO A 25 -2.35 -4.96 14.45
N TYR A 26 -2.42 -5.57 13.26
CA TYR A 26 -1.69 -6.79 12.94
C TYR A 26 -0.19 -6.54 12.82
N LEU A 27 0.24 -5.41 12.27
CA LEU A 27 1.67 -5.08 12.18
C LEU A 27 2.26 -4.70 13.54
N GLN A 28 1.49 -4.00 14.37
CA GLN A 28 1.90 -3.66 15.74
C GLN A 28 2.12 -4.90 16.61
N SER A 29 1.32 -5.96 16.45
CA SER A 29 1.56 -7.23 17.16
C SER A 29 2.88 -7.90 16.75
N LEU A 30 3.45 -7.51 15.60
CA LEU A 30 4.74 -7.95 15.09
C LEU A 30 5.87 -6.92 15.32
N ASN A 31 5.63 -5.87 16.10
CA ASN A 31 6.55 -4.74 16.31
C ASN A 31 6.96 -4.01 15.02
N ILE A 32 6.06 -3.97 14.03
CA ILE A 32 6.26 -3.23 12.78
C ILE A 32 5.45 -1.94 12.84
N GLU A 33 6.13 -0.80 12.75
CA GLU A 33 5.51 0.52 12.71
C GLU A 33 5.50 1.08 11.28
N LEU A 34 4.31 1.47 10.81
CA LEU A 34 4.16 2.15 9.54
C LEU A 34 4.28 3.67 9.73
N ASN A 35 5.13 4.33 8.94
CA ASN A 35 5.33 5.76 9.03
C ASN A 35 5.15 6.43 7.66
N PHE A 36 4.05 7.18 7.52
CA PHE A 36 3.73 7.96 6.32
C PHE A 36 3.75 9.47 6.58
N LYS A 37 4.41 9.90 7.66
CA LYS A 37 4.53 11.32 8.00
C LYS A 37 5.22 12.05 6.84
N GLY A 38 4.55 13.05 6.29
CA GLY A 38 5.06 13.85 5.17
C GLY A 38 4.58 13.39 3.79
N TYR A 39 4.18 12.12 3.60
CA TYR A 39 3.76 11.63 2.27
C TYR A 39 2.60 12.44 1.69
N LYS A 40 1.55 12.68 2.50
CA LYS A 40 0.39 13.48 2.08
C LYS A 40 0.76 14.91 1.70
N ASN A 41 1.76 15.49 2.39
CA ASN A 41 2.24 16.83 2.07
C ASN A 41 3.00 16.83 0.74
N THR A 42 3.88 15.84 0.50
CA THR A 42 4.57 15.68 -0.78
C THR A 42 3.58 15.55 -1.95
N VAL A 43 2.52 14.74 -1.79
CA VAL A 43 1.47 14.58 -2.81
C VAL A 43 0.70 15.89 -3.05
N LYS A 44 0.38 16.62 -1.97
CA LYS A 44 -0.30 17.91 -2.09
C LYS A 44 0.56 18.94 -2.82
N GLU A 45 1.81 19.09 -2.40
CA GLU A 45 2.78 20.01 -3.00
C GLU A 45 2.98 19.70 -4.49
N TYR A 46 3.03 18.42 -4.87
CA TYR A 46 3.05 18.00 -6.27
C TYR A 46 1.80 18.40 -7.06
N GLY A 47 0.62 18.35 -6.44
CA GLY A 47 -0.62 18.78 -7.07
C GLY A 47 -0.73 20.30 -7.26
N GLU A 48 0.12 21.08 -6.56
CA GLU A 48 0.10 22.54 -6.50
C GLU A 48 1.33 23.20 -7.17
N VAL A 49 2.36 22.43 -7.50
CA VAL A 49 3.62 22.96 -8.05
C VAL A 49 3.43 23.60 -9.43
N ASP A 50 4.02 24.78 -9.62
CA ASP A 50 4.14 25.43 -10.93
C ASP A 50 5.21 24.71 -11.76
N SER A 51 4.91 24.43 -13.03
CA SER A 51 5.87 23.81 -13.96
C SER A 51 7.11 24.65 -14.23
N LYS A 52 7.13 25.93 -13.82
CA LYS A 52 8.28 26.84 -13.92
C LYS A 52 9.15 26.86 -12.66
N ASP A 53 8.68 26.33 -11.54
CA ASP A 53 9.46 26.30 -10.29
C ASP A 53 10.45 25.12 -10.31
N TYR A 54 11.60 25.36 -10.93
CA TYR A 54 12.67 24.37 -11.06
C TYR A 54 13.12 23.80 -9.71
N ASN A 55 13.30 24.66 -8.71
CA ASN A 55 13.81 24.21 -7.40
C ASN A 55 12.81 23.28 -6.74
N LYS A 56 11.53 23.65 -6.76
CA LYS A 56 10.48 22.82 -6.15
C LYS A 56 10.28 21.51 -6.89
N LEU A 57 10.32 21.52 -8.23
CA LEU A 57 10.27 20.29 -9.04
C LEU A 57 11.44 19.36 -8.74
N TRP A 58 12.65 19.89 -8.56
CA TRP A 58 13.82 19.08 -8.21
C TRP A 58 13.71 18.47 -6.80
N GLU A 59 13.22 19.22 -5.83
CA GLU A 59 12.92 18.71 -4.49
C GLU A 59 11.90 17.58 -4.54
N LEU A 60 10.74 17.82 -5.15
CA LEU A 60 9.67 16.83 -5.27
C LEU A 60 10.14 15.56 -6.00
N SER A 61 10.99 15.71 -7.03
CA SER A 61 11.59 14.57 -7.72
C SER A 61 12.36 13.65 -6.76
N ARG A 62 13.16 14.22 -5.86
CA ARG A 62 13.93 13.42 -4.88
C ARG A 62 13.02 12.81 -3.82
N ASP A 63 12.06 13.58 -3.31
CA ASP A 63 11.12 13.11 -2.30
C ASP A 63 10.30 11.93 -2.82
N PHE A 64 9.80 11.99 -4.05
CA PHE A 64 9.09 10.86 -4.66
C PHE A 64 9.97 9.66 -4.93
N ASN A 65 11.24 9.84 -5.28
CA ASN A 65 12.17 8.71 -5.40
C ASN A 65 12.35 8.00 -4.04
N MET A 66 12.55 8.77 -2.97
CA MET A 66 12.67 8.24 -1.61
C MET A 66 11.39 7.55 -1.14
N TRP A 67 10.22 8.12 -1.43
CA TRP A 67 8.94 7.46 -1.15
C TRP A 67 8.79 6.16 -1.94
N GLY A 68 9.18 6.14 -3.22
CA GLY A 68 9.19 4.92 -4.04
C GLY A 68 10.07 3.81 -3.43
N GLU A 69 11.27 4.16 -2.98
CA GLU A 69 12.18 3.23 -2.28
C GLU A 69 11.59 2.76 -0.95
N TYR A 70 11.02 3.66 -0.14
CA TYR A 70 10.36 3.31 1.12
C TYR A 70 9.21 2.31 0.91
N PHE A 71 8.33 2.59 -0.06
CA PHE A 71 7.23 1.68 -0.39
C PHE A 71 7.73 0.33 -0.93
N THR A 72 8.81 0.32 -1.71
CA THR A 72 9.43 -0.93 -2.21
C THR A 72 9.96 -1.79 -1.06
N ASN A 73 10.66 -1.19 -0.10
CA ASN A 73 11.14 -1.92 1.09
C ASN A 73 9.98 -2.45 1.93
N MET A 74 8.93 -1.65 2.10
CA MET A 74 7.72 -2.07 2.79
C MET A 74 7.03 -3.23 2.06
N GLN A 75 6.94 -3.18 0.73
CA GLN A 75 6.34 -4.24 -0.07
C GLN A 75 6.96 -5.59 0.24
N ALA A 76 8.29 -5.68 0.25
CA ALA A 76 9.00 -6.92 0.53
C ALA A 76 8.65 -7.51 1.90
N VAL A 77 8.56 -6.67 2.93
CA VAL A 77 8.17 -7.09 4.29
C VAL A 77 6.73 -7.58 4.31
N ILE A 78 5.80 -6.80 3.75
CA ILE A 78 4.37 -7.15 3.73
C ILE A 78 4.13 -8.41 2.87
N GLU A 79 4.89 -8.61 1.79
CA GLU A 79 4.77 -9.78 0.93
C GLU A 79 5.20 -11.04 1.68
N LYS A 80 6.31 -10.99 2.41
CA LYS A 80 6.72 -12.09 3.29
C LYS A 80 5.63 -12.41 4.31
N LEU A 81 5.07 -11.39 4.97
CA LEU A 81 3.99 -11.59 5.95
C LEU A 81 2.72 -12.17 5.33
N TYR A 82 2.39 -11.79 4.10
CA TYR A 82 1.29 -12.36 3.35
C TYR A 82 1.50 -13.85 3.06
N LEU A 83 2.69 -14.23 2.59
CA LEU A 83 3.05 -15.62 2.32
C LEU A 83 3.02 -16.48 3.58
N ASP A 84 3.54 -15.96 4.70
CA ASP A 84 3.43 -16.65 6.00
C ASP A 84 1.97 -16.83 6.41
N ALA A 85 1.13 -15.79 6.28
CA ALA A 85 -0.29 -15.86 6.60
C ALA A 85 -1.05 -16.87 5.72
N GLU A 86 -0.62 -17.06 4.46
CA GLU A 86 -1.15 -18.13 3.59
C GLU A 86 -0.81 -19.53 4.10
N VAL A 87 0.38 -19.72 4.67
CA VAL A 87 0.77 -20.99 5.28
C VAL A 87 -0.02 -21.21 6.57
N THR A 88 -0.06 -20.22 7.46
CA THR A 88 -0.78 -20.31 8.74
C THR A 88 -2.28 -20.56 8.54
N GLU A 89 -2.94 -19.94 7.56
CA GLU A 89 -4.35 -20.21 7.27
C GLU A 89 -4.57 -21.69 6.93
N LYS A 90 -3.69 -22.30 6.12
CA LYS A 90 -3.79 -23.71 5.73
C LYS A 90 -3.60 -24.63 6.93
N GLU A 91 -2.64 -24.32 7.80
CA GLU A 91 -2.38 -25.08 9.03
C GLU A 91 -3.58 -25.01 9.99
N VAL A 92 -4.08 -23.81 10.28
CA VAL A 92 -5.23 -23.61 11.18
C VAL A 92 -6.48 -24.26 10.62
N PHE A 93 -6.71 -24.16 9.30
CA PHE A 93 -7.84 -24.84 8.65
C PHE A 93 -7.72 -26.36 8.72
N ALA A 94 -6.53 -26.92 8.50
CA ALA A 94 -6.31 -28.37 8.58
C ALA A 94 -6.59 -28.90 9.99
N ILE A 95 -6.06 -28.23 11.02
CA ILE A 95 -6.30 -28.59 12.44
C ILE A 95 -7.79 -28.48 12.78
N ALA A 96 -8.45 -27.41 12.34
CA ALA A 96 -9.89 -27.21 12.53
C ALA A 96 -10.73 -28.31 11.86
N SER A 97 -10.36 -28.69 10.63
CA SER A 97 -11.05 -29.73 9.87
C SER A 97 -10.83 -31.11 10.49
N GLU A 98 -9.61 -31.47 10.87
CA GLU A 98 -9.30 -32.73 11.59
C GLU A 98 -10.09 -32.84 12.91
N THR A 99 -10.16 -31.75 13.68
CA THR A 99 -10.92 -31.71 14.95
C THR A 99 -12.42 -31.91 14.72
N ALA A 100 -12.95 -31.40 13.61
CA ALA A 100 -14.36 -31.51 13.26
C ALA A 100 -14.71 -32.86 12.59
N ASP A 101 -13.74 -33.49 11.90
CA ASP A 101 -13.84 -34.77 11.22
C ASP A 101 -14.01 -35.97 12.17
N VAL A 102 -13.63 -35.82 13.44
CA VAL A 102 -13.98 -36.77 14.51
C VAL A 102 -15.50 -37.03 14.58
N LYS A 103 -16.34 -36.15 14.01
CA LYS A 103 -17.81 -36.27 14.00
C LYS A 103 -18.44 -36.60 12.64
N SER A 104 -17.86 -36.22 11.49
CA SER A 104 -18.32 -36.54 10.10
C SER A 104 -17.60 -35.67 9.04
N VAL A 105 -17.04 -36.30 7.99
CA VAL A 105 -16.24 -35.64 6.91
C VAL A 105 -16.95 -34.47 6.20
N ASN A 106 -18.23 -34.64 5.80
CA ASN A 106 -18.99 -33.56 5.14
C ASN A 106 -19.41 -32.43 6.10
N ARG A 107 -19.33 -32.65 7.41
CA ARG A 107 -19.57 -31.62 8.43
C ARG A 107 -18.27 -30.90 8.80
N GLY A 108 -17.12 -31.58 8.74
CA GLY A 108 -15.79 -31.07 9.07
C GLY A 108 -15.49 -29.70 8.47
N ASP A 109 -15.46 -29.63 7.14
CA ASP A 109 -15.17 -28.39 6.41
C ASP A 109 -16.16 -27.25 6.71
N ARG A 110 -17.45 -27.56 6.89
CA ARG A 110 -18.47 -26.53 7.20
C ARG A 110 -18.30 -25.95 8.61
N PHE A 111 -17.83 -26.77 9.56
CA PHE A 111 -17.54 -26.32 10.93
C PHE A 111 -16.22 -25.56 10.99
N ALA A 112 -15.15 -26.08 10.37
CA ALA A 112 -13.85 -25.43 10.30
C ALA A 112 -13.93 -24.02 9.68
N ASN A 113 -14.73 -23.86 8.61
CA ASN A 113 -14.94 -22.56 7.96
C ASN A 113 -15.63 -21.51 8.84
N ARG A 114 -16.29 -21.91 9.93
CA ARG A 114 -16.94 -21.00 10.89
C ARG A 114 -16.12 -20.79 12.16
N GLU A 115 -15.00 -21.48 12.28
CA GLU A 115 -14.14 -21.35 13.45
C GLU A 115 -13.52 -19.95 13.49
N ALA A 116 -13.53 -19.33 14.67
CA ALA A 116 -13.07 -17.95 14.85
C ALA A 116 -11.60 -17.78 14.42
N SER A 117 -10.75 -18.77 14.72
CA SER A 117 -9.34 -18.84 14.36
C SER A 117 -9.13 -18.82 12.83
N VAL A 118 -9.91 -19.62 12.08
CA VAL A 118 -9.89 -19.67 10.61
C VAL A 118 -10.40 -18.35 10.01
N VAL A 119 -11.45 -17.76 10.60
CA VAL A 119 -11.99 -16.47 10.13
C VAL A 119 -10.98 -15.34 10.36
N GLU A 120 -10.31 -15.31 11.51
CA GLU A 120 -9.32 -14.30 11.85
C GLU A 120 -8.08 -14.38 10.95
N THR A 121 -7.51 -15.57 10.78
CA THR A 121 -6.37 -15.78 9.87
C THR A 121 -6.70 -15.35 8.43
N ARG A 122 -7.91 -15.65 7.94
CA ARG A 122 -8.38 -15.16 6.63
C ARG A 122 -8.50 -13.65 6.55
N LYS A 123 -9.01 -13.00 7.58
CA LYS A 123 -9.10 -11.54 7.63
C LYS A 123 -7.71 -10.92 7.56
N ASN A 124 -6.75 -11.40 8.35
CA ASN A 124 -5.37 -10.91 8.34
C ASN A 124 -4.72 -11.09 6.96
N LYS A 125 -4.85 -12.28 6.36
CA LYS A 125 -4.37 -12.54 4.99
C LYS A 125 -4.99 -11.59 3.97
N ASN A 126 -6.30 -11.38 4.03
CA ASN A 126 -7.01 -10.51 3.09
C ASN A 126 -6.58 -9.04 3.25
N SER A 127 -6.38 -8.57 4.49
CA SER A 127 -5.87 -7.23 4.76
C SER A 127 -4.45 -7.05 4.21
N LEU A 128 -3.55 -8.01 4.42
CA LEU A 128 -2.19 -8.02 3.85
C LEU A 128 -2.24 -7.94 2.32
N LYS A 129 -3.08 -8.77 1.68
CA LYS A 129 -3.25 -8.78 0.22
C LYS A 129 -3.77 -7.45 -0.33
N ALA A 130 -4.77 -6.87 0.34
CA ALA A 130 -5.33 -5.59 -0.05
C ALA A 130 -4.29 -4.47 0.10
N PHE A 131 -3.52 -4.50 1.19
CA PHE A 131 -2.48 -3.52 1.46
C PHE A 131 -1.31 -3.62 0.45
N LEU A 132 -0.89 -4.83 0.07
CA LEU A 132 0.12 -5.05 -0.98
C LEU A 132 -0.25 -4.36 -2.29
N LYS A 133 -1.48 -4.57 -2.77
CA LYS A 133 -1.94 -3.92 -4.01
C LYS A 133 -1.89 -2.40 -3.94
N VAL A 134 -2.16 -1.84 -2.76
CA VAL A 134 -2.07 -0.40 -2.58
C VAL A 134 -0.63 0.06 -2.53
N ILE A 135 0.28 -0.67 -1.85
CA ILE A 135 1.71 -0.38 -1.89
C ILE A 135 2.23 -0.38 -3.33
N GLU A 136 1.91 -1.40 -4.14
CA GLU A 136 2.27 -1.46 -5.56
C GLU A 136 1.83 -0.21 -6.33
N SER A 137 0.58 0.22 -6.13
CA SER A 137 0.07 1.44 -6.73
C SER A 137 0.82 2.69 -6.24
N LYS A 138 1.23 2.74 -4.97
CA LYS A 138 2.01 3.85 -4.40
C LYS A 138 3.44 3.89 -4.90
N ILE A 139 4.07 2.74 -5.14
CA ILE A 139 5.39 2.64 -5.79
C ILE A 139 5.31 3.21 -7.19
N ASP A 140 4.38 2.71 -8.01
CA ASP A 140 4.20 3.16 -9.39
C ASP A 140 3.89 4.66 -9.48
N PHE A 141 2.97 5.14 -8.63
CA PHE A 141 2.67 6.57 -8.53
C PHE A 141 3.91 7.40 -8.19
N SER A 142 4.69 6.98 -7.18
CA SER A 142 5.86 7.74 -6.73
C SER A 142 6.92 7.82 -7.82
N TYR A 143 7.22 6.70 -8.50
CA TYR A 143 8.17 6.73 -9.62
C TYR A 143 7.66 7.53 -10.82
N LYS A 144 6.37 7.48 -11.14
CA LYS A 144 5.77 8.35 -12.17
C LYS A 144 5.93 9.84 -11.84
N CYS A 145 5.66 10.23 -10.59
CA CYS A 145 5.86 11.60 -10.13
C CYS A 145 7.34 12.02 -10.16
N HIS A 146 8.25 11.14 -9.74
CA HIS A 146 9.70 11.35 -9.87
C HIS A 146 10.10 11.64 -11.33
N HIS A 147 9.70 10.75 -12.25
CA HIS A 147 10.04 10.89 -13.67
C HIS A 147 9.39 12.11 -14.32
N HIS A 148 8.16 12.45 -13.95
CA HIS A 148 7.50 13.66 -14.41
C HIS A 148 8.29 14.90 -13.97
N CYS A 149 8.57 15.05 -12.67
CA CYS A 149 9.32 16.19 -12.15
C CYS A 149 10.71 16.31 -12.79
N LYS A 150 11.43 15.19 -12.90
CA LYS A 150 12.76 15.12 -13.54
C LYS A 150 12.72 15.54 -15.01
N SER A 151 11.70 15.09 -15.75
CA SER A 151 11.55 15.43 -17.18
C SER A 151 11.24 16.91 -17.37
N THR A 152 10.32 17.46 -16.57
CA THR A 152 10.00 18.90 -16.59
C THR A 152 11.23 19.75 -16.25
N CYS A 153 12.01 19.37 -15.24
CA CYS A 153 13.29 20.01 -14.91
C CYS A 153 14.27 20.00 -16.09
N ASN A 154 14.37 18.88 -16.83
CA ASN A 154 15.26 18.79 -17.98
C ASN A 154 14.79 19.67 -19.15
N CYS A 155 13.48 19.78 -19.37
CA CYS A 155 12.93 20.69 -20.37
C CYS A 155 13.19 22.16 -20.03
N LEU A 156 13.15 22.55 -18.75
CA LEU A 156 13.51 23.89 -18.30
C LEU A 156 15.01 24.20 -18.46
N LYS A 157 15.87 23.17 -18.40
CA LYS A 157 17.32 23.30 -18.58
C LYS A 157 17.76 23.47 -20.02
N LEU A 158 16.94 23.02 -20.98
CA LEU A 158 17.20 23.30 -22.40
C LEU A 158 16.91 24.79 -22.61
N PRO A 159 17.94 25.63 -22.86
CA PRO A 159 17.67 27.00 -23.28
C PRO A 159 16.87 26.93 -24.59
N ASN A 160 16.13 28.00 -24.89
CA ASN A 160 15.61 28.29 -26.22
C ASN A 160 16.76 28.19 -27.25
N SER A 161 17.08 26.99 -27.72
CA SER A 161 18.04 26.77 -28.78
C SER A 161 17.29 27.05 -30.08
N ASN A 162 17.25 28.34 -30.40
CA ASN A 162 17.19 28.94 -31.73
C ASN A 162 16.26 28.22 -32.72
N PHE A 163 14.97 28.53 -32.65
CA PHE A 163 14.21 28.73 -33.88
C PHE A 163 14.42 30.18 -34.30
N SER A 164 15.44 30.39 -35.13
CA SER A 164 15.69 31.60 -35.91
C SER A 164 16.20 31.18 -37.27
#